data_AF-A0A6I5C8T5-F1
#
_entry.id   AF-A0A6I5C8T5-F1
#
_cell.length_a   1.000
_cell.length_b   1.000
_cell.length_c   1.000
_cell.angle_alpha   90.00
_cell.angle_beta   90.00
_cell.angle_gamma   90.00
#
_symmetry.space_group_name_H-M   'P 1'
#
loop_
_entity.id
_entity.type
_entity.pdbx_description
1 polymer ?
#
loop_
_entity_poly.entity_id
_entity_poly.type
_entity_poly.pdbx_seq_one_letter_code
_entity_poly.pdbx_strand_id
1 'polypeptide(L)'
;MGDSHTWTAVPGAAQRARSVLAAAWSCAVTAEGGRGEFTGAHTVTEDGRVLLRLPEDSPLAAAAFCAPRGELPGVLEFADVAPVPVRDRIRARLWLAGRFTRADDHLDFGPRRVLLRRPGDAVA
;
A
#
# COMPACT_ATOMS: atom_id res chain seq x y z
N MET A 1 26.21 -36.88 -11.15
CA MET A 1 24.85 -37.16 -10.65
C MET A 1 24.90 -36.92 -9.15
N GLY A 2 24.09 -36.00 -8.65
CA GLY A 2 24.35 -35.27 -7.41
C GLY A 2 23.60 -33.96 -7.49
N ASP A 3 22.34 -34.04 -7.11
CA ASP A 3 21.28 -33.18 -7.58
C ASP A 3 21.22 -32.00 -6.63
N SER A 4 21.65 -30.84 -7.09
CA SER A 4 21.51 -29.60 -6.34
C SER A 4 20.03 -29.21 -6.31
N HIS A 5 19.29 -29.80 -5.38
CA HIS A 5 18.01 -29.25 -4.94
C HIS A 5 18.31 -27.90 -4.30
N THR A 6 18.39 -26.85 -5.11
CA THR A 6 18.27 -25.46 -4.68
C THR A 6 17.00 -25.38 -3.85
N TRP A 7 17.15 -25.31 -2.54
CA TRP A 7 16.07 -24.98 -1.63
C TRP A 7 15.56 -23.59 -2.02
N THR A 8 14.49 -23.53 -2.81
CA THR A 8 13.87 -22.27 -3.22
C THR A 8 13.26 -21.67 -1.96
N ALA A 9 13.99 -20.76 -1.31
CA ALA A 9 13.49 -20.05 -0.14
C ALA A 9 12.23 -19.29 -0.54
N VAL A 10 11.08 -19.74 -0.03
CA VAL A 10 9.80 -19.11 -0.29
C VAL A 10 9.81 -17.72 0.38
N PRO A 11 9.50 -16.63 -0.34
CA PRO A 11 9.53 -15.28 0.25
C PRO A 11 8.62 -15.17 1.48
N GLY A 12 9.16 -14.59 2.55
CA GLY A 12 8.41 -14.32 3.79
C GLY A 12 7.31 -13.26 3.61
N ALA A 13 6.46 -13.09 4.62
CA ALA A 13 5.35 -12.14 4.56
C ALA A 13 5.80 -10.70 4.27
N ALA A 14 6.86 -10.23 4.93
CA ALA A 14 7.41 -8.88 4.72
C ALA A 14 7.98 -8.68 3.30
N GLN A 15 8.72 -9.65 2.77
CA GLN A 15 9.22 -9.60 1.40
C GLN A 15 8.06 -9.53 0.41
N ARG A 16 7.01 -10.34 0.60
CA ARG A 16 5.83 -10.29 -0.28
C ARG A 16 5.06 -8.99 -0.14
N ALA A 17 4.90 -8.43 1.06
CA ALA A 17 4.29 -7.12 1.24
C ALA A 17 5.03 -6.04 0.44
N ARG A 18 6.37 -6.03 0.49
CA ARG A 18 7.20 -5.14 -0.36
C ARG A 18 6.99 -5.40 -1.85
N SER A 19 6.89 -6.65 -2.28
CA SER A 19 6.61 -6.97 -3.68
C SER A 19 5.23 -6.49 -4.14
N VAL A 20 4.18 -6.62 -3.32
CA VAL A 20 2.84 -6.09 -3.63
C VAL A 20 2.91 -4.57 -3.78
N LEU A 21 3.55 -3.89 -2.83
CA LEU A 21 3.68 -2.44 -2.84
C LEU A 21 4.47 -1.94 -4.06
N ALA A 22 5.51 -2.66 -4.48
CA ALA A 22 6.30 -2.32 -5.66
C ALA A 22 5.59 -2.60 -6.99
N ALA A 23 4.68 -3.59 -7.03
CA ALA A 23 3.97 -3.99 -8.25
C ALA A 23 2.62 -3.26 -8.43
N ALA A 24 2.05 -2.72 -7.36
CA ALA A 24 0.78 -2.04 -7.42
C ALA A 24 0.90 -0.73 -8.21
N TRP A 25 0.04 -0.54 -9.21
CA TRP A 25 -0.03 0.72 -9.97
C TRP A 25 -1.04 1.71 -9.37
N SER A 26 -1.97 1.22 -8.55
CA SER A 26 -2.98 2.02 -7.88
C SER A 26 -3.05 1.72 -6.39
N CYS A 27 -3.59 2.68 -5.65
CA CYS A 27 -3.87 2.54 -4.23
C CYS A 27 -5.23 3.15 -3.90
N ALA A 28 -5.94 2.51 -2.99
CA ALA A 28 -7.11 3.12 -2.35
C ALA A 28 -6.69 3.68 -0.99
N VAL A 29 -7.22 4.84 -0.64
CA VAL A 29 -6.94 5.53 0.62
C VAL A 29 -8.23 5.73 1.36
N THR A 30 -8.23 5.40 2.65
CA THR A 30 -9.31 5.72 3.57
C THR A 30 -8.71 6.44 4.77
N ALA A 31 -9.13 7.68 4.99
CA ALA A 31 -8.70 8.49 6.11
C ALA A 31 -9.89 9.22 6.73
N GLU A 32 -9.67 9.77 7.92
CA GLU A 32 -10.67 10.63 8.55
C GLU A 32 -10.87 11.90 7.68
N GLY A 33 -12.08 12.11 7.16
CA GLY A 33 -12.37 13.24 6.27
C GLY A 33 -12.22 12.98 4.77
N GLY A 34 -11.84 11.76 4.33
CA GLY A 34 -11.85 11.46 2.89
C GLY A 34 -11.50 10.02 2.50
N ARG A 35 -12.02 9.60 1.35
CA ARG A 35 -11.63 8.37 0.65
C ARG A 35 -11.29 8.71 -0.80
N GLY A 36 -10.33 8.00 -1.38
CA GLY A 36 -9.99 8.16 -2.79
C GLY A 36 -9.29 6.92 -3.35
N GLU A 37 -9.31 6.79 -4.67
CA GLU A 37 -8.53 5.80 -5.41
C GLU A 37 -7.61 6.56 -6.34
N PHE A 38 -6.31 6.24 -6.30
CA PHE A 38 -5.29 6.97 -7.03
C PHE A 38 -4.42 6.01 -7.82
N THR A 39 -4.14 6.40 -9.06
CA THR A 39 -3.38 5.62 -10.03
C THR A 39 -2.08 6.33 -10.34
N GLY A 40 -0.94 5.65 -10.25
CA GLY A 40 0.39 6.25 -10.44
C GLY A 40 0.77 7.33 -9.42
N ALA A 41 -0.01 7.47 -8.35
CA ALA A 41 0.13 8.56 -7.37
C ALA A 41 1.08 8.25 -6.22
N HIS A 42 1.50 7.00 -6.05
CA HIS A 42 2.30 6.58 -4.91
C HIS A 42 3.72 6.17 -5.31
N THR A 43 4.67 6.46 -4.42
CA THR A 43 6.05 5.96 -4.49
C THR A 43 6.51 5.54 -3.12
N VAL A 44 7.42 4.55 -3.04
CA VAL A 44 7.94 4.05 -1.77
C VAL A 44 9.38 4.51 -1.61
N THR A 45 9.68 5.07 -0.44
CA THR A 45 11.03 5.48 -0.02
C THR A 45 11.82 4.29 0.50
N GLU A 46 13.15 4.43 0.60
CA GLU A 46 14.03 3.39 1.12
C GLU A 46 13.74 3.04 2.59
N ASP A 47 13.31 4.01 3.39
CA ASP A 47 12.89 3.82 4.79
C ASP A 47 11.46 3.29 4.94
N GLY A 48 10.77 3.02 3.82
CA GLY A 48 9.46 2.35 3.80
C GLY A 48 8.26 3.27 4.01
N ARG A 49 8.44 4.59 3.91
CA ARG A 49 7.31 5.54 3.80
C ARG A 49 6.71 5.50 2.41
N VAL A 50 5.41 5.73 2.32
CA VAL A 50 4.71 5.88 1.05
C VAL A 50 4.44 7.36 0.81
N LEU A 51 5.01 7.91 -0.26
CA LEU A 51 4.73 9.26 -0.71
C LEU A 51 3.50 9.21 -1.61
N LEU A 52 2.51 10.06 -1.38
CA LEU A 52 1.28 10.12 -2.14
C LEU A 52 1.08 11.51 -2.73
N ARG A 53 1.21 11.62 -4.06
CA ARG A 53 0.93 12.85 -4.81
C ARG A 53 -0.54 12.89 -5.18
N LEU A 54 -1.26 13.83 -4.58
CA LEU A 54 -2.69 13.98 -4.76
C LEU A 54 -2.99 15.20 -5.64
N PRO A 55 -4.08 15.20 -6.41
CA PRO A 55 -4.64 16.44 -6.94
C PRO A 55 -4.92 17.42 -5.79
N GLU A 56 -4.60 18.69 -6.00
CA GLU A 56 -4.75 19.75 -4.97
C GLU A 56 -6.19 19.83 -4.43
N ASP A 57 -7.18 19.66 -5.31
CA ASP A 57 -8.61 19.70 -4.98
C ASP A 57 -9.13 18.38 -4.38
N SER A 58 -8.27 17.41 -4.07
CA SER A 58 -8.74 16.14 -3.50
C SER A 58 -9.25 16.35 -2.06
N PRO A 59 -10.37 15.71 -1.68
CA PRO A 59 -10.88 15.79 -0.31
C PRO A 59 -9.87 15.28 0.72
N LEU A 60 -8.99 14.36 0.31
CA LEU A 60 -7.91 13.84 1.15
C LEU A 60 -6.82 14.89 1.40
N ALA A 61 -6.46 15.70 0.40
CA ALA A 61 -5.51 16.81 0.59
C ALA A 61 -6.10 17.89 1.53
N ALA A 62 -7.39 18.21 1.38
CA ALA A 62 -8.10 19.13 2.28
C ALA A 62 -8.18 18.58 3.72
N ALA A 63 -8.50 17.29 3.88
CA ALA A 63 -8.53 16.63 5.19
C ALA A 63 -7.15 16.63 5.86
N ALA A 64 -6.08 16.39 5.11
CA ALA A 64 -4.72 16.44 5.63
C ALA A 64 -4.31 17.86 6.05
N PHE A 65 -4.75 18.89 5.31
CA PHE A 65 -4.53 20.30 5.67
C PHE A 65 -5.22 20.66 7.00
N CYS A 66 -6.42 20.12 7.24
CA CYS A 66 -7.19 20.37 8.45
C CYS A 66 -6.86 19.40 9.61
N ALA A 67 -5.87 18.51 9.45
CA ALA A 67 -5.62 17.44 10.41
C ALA A 67 -5.09 17.97 11.75
N PRO A 68 -5.63 17.48 12.89
CA PRO A 68 -5.10 17.82 14.20
C PRO A 68 -3.62 17.45 14.30
N ARG A 69 -2.77 18.39 14.75
CA ARG A 69 -1.31 18.22 14.85
C ARG A 69 -0.61 17.94 13.51
N GLY A 70 -1.28 18.18 12.37
CA GLY A 70 -0.73 17.90 11.04
C GLY A 70 -0.59 16.41 10.72
N GLU A 71 -1.23 15.54 11.51
CA GLU A 71 -1.19 14.09 11.33
C GLU A 71 -2.60 13.55 11.06
N LEU A 72 -2.82 13.01 9.86
CA LEU A 72 -4.09 12.43 9.48
C LEU A 72 -4.02 10.89 9.56
N PRO A 73 -4.76 10.22 10.47
CA PRO A 73 -4.79 8.76 10.49
C PRO A 73 -5.49 8.20 9.26
N GLY A 74 -4.96 7.09 8.73
CA GLY A 74 -5.62 6.40 7.62
C GLY A 74 -4.99 5.08 7.23
N VAL A 75 -5.58 4.49 6.21
CA VAL A 75 -5.24 3.17 5.67
C VAL A 75 -5.04 3.30 4.16
N LEU A 76 -3.92 2.78 3.68
CA LEU A 76 -3.67 2.52 2.27
C LEU A 76 -3.98 1.06 1.96
N GLU A 77 -4.75 0.80 0.91
CA GLU A 77 -4.99 -0.52 0.35
C GLU A 77 -4.35 -0.64 -1.03
N PHE A 78 -3.64 -1.73 -1.25
CA PHE A 78 -3.04 -2.11 -2.52
C PHE A 78 -3.49 -3.51 -2.91
N ALA A 79 -3.62 -3.74 -4.21
CA ALA A 79 -3.94 -5.04 -4.77
C ALA A 79 -2.81 -5.52 -5.69
N ASP A 80 -2.40 -6.77 -5.51
CA ASP A 80 -1.56 -7.47 -6.48
C ASP A 80 -2.47 -8.09 -7.55
N VAL A 81 -2.55 -7.42 -8.70
CA VAL A 81 -3.41 -7.81 -9.82
C VAL A 81 -2.60 -8.65 -10.81
N ALA A 82 -3.15 -9.79 -11.22
CA ALA A 82 -2.57 -10.61 -12.27
C ALA A 82 -2.51 -9.82 -13.59
N PRO A 83 -1.34 -9.78 -14.27
CA PRO A 83 -1.17 -9.01 -15.50
C PRO A 83 -1.96 -9.58 -16.68
N VAL A 84 -2.38 -10.85 -16.60
CA VAL A 84 -3.14 -11.57 -17.63
C VAL A 84 -4.58 -11.87 -17.17
N PRO A 85 -5.53 -12.05 -18.11
CA PRO A 85 -6.89 -12.50 -17.80
C PRO A 85 -6.90 -13.89 -17.15
N VAL A 86 -7.27 -13.94 -15.87
CA VAL A 86 -7.52 -15.17 -15.11
C VAL A 86 -8.78 -15.00 -14.28
N ARG A 87 -9.37 -16.11 -13.82
CA ARG A 87 -10.62 -16.11 -13.04
C ARG A 87 -10.53 -15.26 -11.76
N ASP A 88 -9.46 -15.45 -11.00
CA ASP A 88 -9.21 -14.77 -9.73
C ASP A 88 -8.00 -13.83 -9.86
N ARG A 89 -8.21 -12.64 -10.45
CA ARG A 89 -7.10 -11.72 -10.77
C ARG A 89 -6.42 -11.10 -9.56
N ILE A 90 -7.06 -11.04 -8.39
CA ILE A 90 -6.45 -10.46 -7.19
C ILE A 90 -5.68 -11.54 -6.43
N ARG A 91 -4.35 -11.53 -6.59
CA ARG A 91 -3.44 -12.55 -6.02
C ARG A 91 -3.10 -12.29 -4.56
N ALA A 92 -3.16 -11.03 -4.14
CA ALA A 92 -3.00 -10.60 -2.77
C ALA A 92 -3.59 -9.21 -2.57
N ARG A 93 -3.87 -8.87 -1.32
CA ARG A 93 -4.18 -7.51 -0.89
C ARG A 93 -3.30 -7.12 0.28
N LEU A 94 -2.86 -5.88 0.28
CA LEU A 94 -2.01 -5.29 1.29
C LEU A 94 -2.72 -4.07 1.89
N TRP A 95 -2.82 -4.04 3.21
CA TRP A 95 -3.27 -2.86 3.94
C TRP A 95 -2.13 -2.33 4.79
N LEU A 96 -1.90 -1.02 4.70
CA LEU A 96 -0.97 -0.30 5.55
C LEU A 96 -1.78 0.69 6.38
N ALA A 97 -1.81 0.51 7.69
CA ALA A 97 -2.41 1.47 8.60
C ALA A 97 -1.34 2.36 9.23
N GLY A 98 -1.58 3.66 9.25
CA GLY A 98 -0.54 4.64 9.55
C GLY A 98 -1.10 6.05 9.67
N ARG A 99 -0.21 7.03 9.47
CA ARG A 99 -0.57 8.45 9.50
C ARG A 99 0.04 9.16 8.30
N PHE A 100 -0.72 10.07 7.72
CA PHE A 100 -0.28 11.01 6.71
C PHE A 100 0.23 12.29 7.38
N THR A 101 1.36 12.79 6.92
CA THR A 101 1.87 14.13 7.22
C THR A 101 2.01 14.90 5.92
N ARG A 102 1.75 16.19 5.94
CA ARG A 102 1.88 17.03 4.75
C ARG A 102 3.36 17.34 4.48
N ALA A 103 3.79 17.13 3.25
CA ALA A 103 5.01 17.69 2.67
C ALA A 103 4.63 18.71 1.58
N ASP A 104 5.61 19.27 0.87
CA ASP A 104 5.38 20.36 -0.09
C ASP A 104 4.36 19.98 -1.18
N ASP A 105 4.63 18.92 -1.95
CA ASP A 105 3.83 18.48 -3.10
C ASP A 105 3.18 17.09 -2.91
N HIS A 106 3.31 16.48 -1.73
CA HIS A 106 2.81 15.14 -1.44
C HIS A 106 2.41 14.96 0.02
N LEU A 107 1.71 13.86 0.29
CA LEU A 107 1.53 13.36 1.65
C LEU A 107 2.54 12.24 1.94
N ASP A 108 3.23 12.38 3.06
CA ASP A 108 4.08 11.35 3.62
C ASP A 108 3.26 10.40 4.47
N PHE A 109 3.17 9.13 4.07
CA PHE A 109 2.50 8.12 4.85
C PHE A 109 3.52 7.24 5.58
N GLY A 110 3.51 7.32 6.92
CA GLY A 110 4.28 6.47 7.81
C GLY A 110 3.49 5.22 8.22
N PRO A 111 3.72 4.04 7.60
CA PRO A 111 3.01 2.82 7.99
C PRO A 111 3.44 2.35 9.39
N ARG A 112 2.46 1.94 10.21
CA ARG A 112 2.69 1.36 11.55
C ARG A 112 2.22 -0.07 11.69
N ARG A 113 1.23 -0.47 10.90
CA ARG A 113 0.73 -1.84 10.84
C ARG A 113 0.61 -2.26 9.40
N VAL A 114 0.96 -3.50 9.15
CA VAL A 114 0.96 -4.11 7.82
C VAL A 114 0.12 -5.38 7.90
N LEU A 115 -0.88 -5.48 7.03
CA LEU A 115 -1.67 -6.68 6.85
C LEU A 115 -1.54 -7.13 5.40
N LEU A 116 -1.07 -8.35 5.19
CA LEU A 116 -1.07 -9.00 3.89
C LEU A 116 -2.09 -10.13 3.93
N ARG A 117 -3.07 -10.09 3.03
CA ARG A 117 -4.03 -11.18 2.83
C ARG A 117 -3.83 -11.79 1.45
N ARG A 118 -3.84 -13.11 1.40
CA ARG A 118 -3.81 -13.91 0.18
C ARG A 118 -5.13 -14.70 0.05
N PRO A 119 -5.49 -15.09 -1.18
CA PRO A 119 -6.52 -16.10 -1.38
C PRO A 119 -6.18 -17.36 -0.55
N GLY A 120 -7.09 -17.77 0.31
CA GLY A 120 -6.90 -18.94 1.19
C GLY A 120 -6.40 -18.65 2.61
N ASP A 121 -6.02 -17.41 2.93
CA ASP A 121 -5.78 -17.03 4.32
C ASP A 121 -7.13 -17.02 5.06
N ALA A 122 -7.27 -17.87 6.08
CA ALA A 122 -8.46 -17.90 6.93
C ALA A 122 -8.56 -16.60 7.73
N VAL A 123 -9.78 -16.04 7.81
CA VAL A 123 -10.09 -14.95 8.75
C VAL A 123 -10.21 -15.62 10.12
N ALA A 124 -9.20 -15.42 10.97
CA ALA A 124 -9.25 -15.81 12.38
C ALA A 124 -10.12 -14.84 13.18
#